data_AF-A0A2P2E1P4-F1
#
_entry.id   AF-A0A2P2E1P4-F1
#
_cell.length_a   1.000
_cell.length_b   1.000
_cell.length_c   1.000
_cell.angle_alpha   90.00
_cell.angle_beta   90.00
_cell.angle_gamma   90.00
#
_symmetry.space_group_name_H-M   'P 1'
#
loop_
_entity.id
_entity.type
_entity.pdbx_description
1 polymer ?
#
loop_
_entity_poly.entity_id
_entity_poly.type
_entity_poly.pdbx_seq_one_letter_code
_entity_poly.pdbx_strand_id
1 'polypeptide(L)'
;MDGRLSNGWKIPSSLEEMKELRSSFLKTIQDMESENPLSIFREHMENGLLFKAGLQDALNQVNTFANLYMSAIELQEEIKKKESASS
;
A
#
# COMPACT_ATOMS: atom_id res chain seq x y z
N MET A 1 -7.16 -19.15 -3.91
CA MET A 1 -6.42 -17.88 -3.82
C MET A 1 -4.95 -18.23 -3.74
N ASP A 2 -4.11 -17.70 -4.61
CA ASP A 2 -2.69 -18.08 -4.82
C ASP A 2 -1.75 -17.76 -3.64
N GLY A 3 -2.27 -17.61 -2.42
CA GLY A 3 -1.50 -17.28 -1.23
C GLY A 3 -0.74 -15.96 -1.37
N ARG A 4 -1.22 -15.03 -2.19
CA ARG A 4 -0.59 -13.75 -2.51
C ARG A 4 -1.58 -12.59 -2.39
N LEU A 5 -1.04 -11.44 -1.98
CA LEU A 5 -1.73 -10.15 -1.91
C LEU A 5 -1.72 -9.47 -3.29
N SER A 6 -2.57 -8.45 -3.44
CA SER A 6 -2.68 -7.65 -4.67
C SER A 6 -1.37 -6.94 -5.06
N ASN A 7 -0.50 -6.61 -4.11
CA ASN A 7 0.85 -6.10 -4.40
C ASN A 7 1.86 -7.19 -4.79
N GLY A 8 1.43 -8.44 -4.96
CA GLY A 8 2.26 -9.58 -5.34
C GLY A 8 3.01 -10.26 -4.20
N TRP A 9 2.94 -9.75 -2.97
CA TRP A 9 3.59 -10.36 -1.82
C TRP A 9 2.92 -11.67 -1.42
N LYS A 10 3.72 -12.65 -0.97
CA LYS A 10 3.18 -13.89 -0.40
C LYS A 10 2.55 -13.60 0.96
N ILE A 11 1.37 -14.15 1.20
CA ILE A 11 0.70 -14.11 2.49
C ILE A 11 1.51 -15.00 3.46
N PRO A 12 2.04 -14.45 4.58
CA PRO A 12 2.80 -15.23 5.55
C PRO A 12 1.97 -16.36 6.16
N SER A 13 2.63 -17.45 6.58
CA SER A 13 1.96 -18.61 7.15
C SER A 13 1.81 -18.57 8.67
N SER A 14 2.43 -17.62 9.38
CA SER A 14 2.23 -17.43 10.83
C SER A 14 1.35 -16.19 11.09
N LEU A 15 0.60 -16.19 12.19
CA LEU A 15 -0.27 -15.05 12.55
C LEU A 15 0.56 -13.81 12.92
N GLU A 16 1.70 -14.02 13.57
CA GLU A 16 2.61 -12.97 14.01
C GLU A 16 3.26 -12.25 12.82
N GLU A 17 3.81 -12.99 11.85
CA GLU A 17 4.35 -12.40 10.61
C GLU A 17 3.26 -11.67 9.80
N MET A 18 2.02 -12.16 9.79
CA MET A 18 0.92 -11.45 9.13
C MET A 18 0.67 -10.08 9.81
N LYS A 19 0.68 -10.04 11.15
CA LYS A 19 0.48 -8.79 11.91
C LYS A 19 1.63 -7.81 11.72
N GLU A 20 2.87 -8.30 11.73
CA GLU A 20 4.06 -7.50 11.46
C GLU A 20 4.07 -6.92 10.04
N LEU A 21 3.79 -7.75 9.03
CA LEU A 21 3.72 -7.31 7.64
C LEU A 21 2.62 -6.26 7.45
N ARG A 22 1.46 -6.45 8.08
CA ARG A 22 0.38 -5.45 8.07
C ARG A 22 0.81 -4.15 8.73
N SER A 23 1.48 -4.22 9.88
CA SER A 23 1.98 -3.02 10.58
C SER A 23 2.99 -2.26 9.72
N SER A 24 3.85 -2.98 8.99
CA SER A 24 4.79 -2.39 8.05
C SER A 24 4.06 -1.66 6.91
N PHE A 25 3.05 -2.29 6.29
CA PHE A 25 2.25 -1.62 5.24
C PHE A 25 1.54 -0.38 5.74
N LEU A 26 0.94 -0.44 6.94
CA LEU A 26 0.27 0.72 7.54
C LEU A 26 1.23 1.87 7.83
N LYS A 27 2.44 1.56 8.32
CA LYS A 27 3.46 2.58 8.53
C LYS A 27 3.85 3.25 7.21
N THR A 28 4.12 2.47 6.16
CA THR A 28 4.46 3.01 4.84
C THR A 28 3.32 3.87 4.27
N ILE A 29 2.07 3.43 4.41
CA ILE A 29 0.89 4.22 3.98
C ILE A 29 0.86 5.56 4.72
N GLN A 30 1.06 5.55 6.04
CA GLN A 30 1.07 6.75 6.86
C GLN A 30 2.21 7.71 6.47
N ASP A 31 3.40 7.17 6.20
CA ASP A 31 4.55 7.95 5.72
C ASP A 31 4.23 8.59 4.35
N MET A 32 3.63 7.84 3.41
CA MET A 32 3.20 8.36 2.11
C MET A 32 2.06 9.39 2.20
N GLU A 33 1.15 9.26 3.17
CA GLU A 33 0.10 10.27 3.42
C GLU A 33 0.68 11.56 4.00
N SER A 34 1.74 11.45 4.81
CA SER A 34 2.45 12.61 5.37
C SER A 34 3.22 13.38 4.29
N GLU A 35 3.75 12.67 3.30
CA GLU A 35 4.33 13.23 2.07
C GLU A 35 3.24 13.48 1.03
N ASN A 36 2.22 14.30 1.35
CA ASN A 36 1.00 14.47 0.54
C ASN A 36 1.30 14.59 -0.99
N PRO A 37 1.10 13.52 -1.76
CA PRO A 37 1.51 13.46 -3.17
C PRO A 37 0.70 14.42 -4.05
N LEU A 38 -0.49 14.80 -3.59
CA LEU A 38 -1.32 15.79 -4.28
C LEU A 38 -0.72 17.19 -4.19
N SER A 39 0.01 17.52 -3.12
CA SER A 39 0.73 18.79 -3.00
C SER A 39 1.86 18.87 -4.03
N ILE A 40 2.66 17.81 -4.13
CA ILE A 40 3.76 17.73 -5.10
C ILE A 40 3.19 17.78 -6.52
N PHE A 41 2.13 17.02 -6.81
CA PHE A 41 1.46 17.05 -8.11
C PHE A 41 0.90 18.43 -8.47
N ARG A 42 0.25 19.12 -7.51
CA ARG A 42 -0.26 20.49 -7.71
C ARG A 42 0.87 21.47 -7.97
N GLU A 43 1.96 21.42 -7.20
CA GLU A 43 3.13 22.26 -7.40
C GLU A 43 3.74 22.07 -8.80
N HIS A 44 3.84 20.82 -9.28
CA HIS A 44 4.36 20.53 -10.62
C HIS A 44 3.40 20.98 -11.75
N MET A 45 2.08 20.87 -11.54
CA MET A 45 1.06 21.44 -12.43
C MET A 45 1.16 22.96 -12.51
N GLU A 46 1.23 23.64 -11.36
CA GLU A 46 1.28 25.11 -11.25
C GLU A 46 2.56 25.69 -11.87
N ASN A 47 3.69 24.98 -11.75
CA ASN A 47 4.97 25.39 -12.31
C ASN A 47 5.14 25.05 -13.81
N GLY A 48 4.16 24.42 -14.47
CA GLY A 48 4.24 24.03 -15.88
C GLY A 48 5.30 22.95 -16.17
N LEU A 49 5.78 22.25 -15.14
CA LEU A 49 6.83 21.23 -15.19
C LEU A 49 6.25 19.81 -15.37
N LEU A 50 5.07 19.67 -15.96
CA LEU A 50 4.49 18.37 -16.32
C LEU A 50 5.23 17.75 -17.51
N PHE A 51 6.50 17.43 -17.30
CA PHE A 51 7.19 16.48 -18.14
C PHE A 51 6.47 15.14 -18.01
N LYS A 52 6.30 14.44 -19.14
CA LYS A 52 5.69 13.10 -19.18
C LYS A 52 6.25 12.14 -18.11
N ALA A 53 7.53 12.29 -17.77
CA ALA A 53 8.18 11.55 -16.69
C ALA A 53 7.58 11.86 -15.30
N GLY A 54 7.45 13.14 -14.92
CA GLY A 54 6.87 13.52 -13.62
C GLY A 54 5.41 13.12 -13.46
N LEU A 55 4.62 13.17 -14.55
CA LEU A 55 3.24 12.65 -14.54
C LEU A 55 3.22 11.13 -14.35
N GLN A 56 4.11 10.41 -15.04
CA GLN A 56 4.23 8.96 -14.88
C GLN A 56 4.67 8.58 -13.46
N ASP A 57 5.59 9.33 -12.87
CA ASP A 57 6.07 9.10 -11.50
C ASP A 57 4.96 9.35 -10.48
N ALA A 58 4.19 10.43 -10.63
CA ALA A 58 3.01 10.70 -9.79
C ALA A 58 1.96 9.58 -9.91
N LEU A 59 1.69 9.11 -11.13
CA LEU A 59 0.78 7.97 -11.35
C LEU A 59 1.32 6.68 -10.72
N ASN A 60 2.63 6.43 -10.80
CA ASN A 60 3.27 5.28 -10.18
C ASN A 60 3.16 5.33 -8.65
N GLN A 61 3.33 6.51 -8.04
CA GLN A 61 3.16 6.71 -6.59
C GLN A 61 1.72 6.45 -6.16
N VAL A 62 0.73 6.98 -6.89
CA VAL A 62 -0.71 6.73 -6.62
C VAL A 62 -1.04 5.25 -6.74
N ASN A 63 -0.56 4.58 -7.79
CA ASN A 63 -0.76 3.13 -7.96
C ASN A 63 -0.11 2.32 -6.84
N THR A 64 1.08 2.71 -6.41
CA THR A 64 1.81 2.04 -5.31
C THR A 64 1.03 2.18 -4.00
N PHE A 65 0.54 3.40 -3.71
CA PHE A 65 -0.29 3.67 -2.56
C PHE A 65 -1.56 2.81 -2.54
N ALA A 66 -2.31 2.79 -3.66
CA ALA A 66 -3.53 2.00 -3.79
C ALA A 66 -3.27 0.50 -3.60
N ASN A 67 -2.18 -0.03 -4.18
CA ASN A 67 -1.81 -1.44 -4.05
C ASN A 67 -1.43 -1.81 -2.61
N LEU A 68 -0.68 -0.95 -1.91
CA LEU A 68 -0.35 -1.15 -0.50
C LEU A 68 -1.59 -1.13 0.39
N TYR A 69 -2.48 -0.18 0.14
CA TYR A 69 -3.73 -0.06 0.90
C TYR A 69 -4.62 -1.30 0.74
N MET A 70 -4.85 -1.76 -0.50
CA MET A 70 -5.59 -2.99 -0.75
C MET A 70 -4.92 -4.21 -0.11
N SER A 71 -3.60 -4.32 -0.21
CA SER A 71 -2.85 -5.44 0.39
C SER A 71 -2.94 -5.45 1.91
N ALA A 72 -3.01 -4.29 2.56
CA ALA A 72 -3.22 -4.19 4.00
C ALA A 72 -4.63 -4.64 4.42
N ILE A 73 -5.66 -4.36 3.60
CA ILE A 73 -7.03 -4.83 3.82
C ILE A 73 -7.11 -6.36 3.68
N GLU A 74 -6.58 -6.89 2.58
CA GLU A 74 -6.54 -8.34 2.33
C GLU A 74 -5.84 -9.09 3.47
N LEU A 75 -4.70 -8.56 3.93
CA LEU A 75 -3.95 -9.16 5.03
C LEU A 75 -4.72 -9.08 6.36
N GLN A 76 -5.49 -8.02 6.59
CA GLN A 76 -6.37 -7.91 7.75
C GLN A 76 -7.51 -8.95 7.72
N GLU A 77 -8.05 -9.28 6.55
CA GLU A 77 -9.05 -10.33 6.40
C GLU A 77 -8.46 -11.71 6.69
N GLU A 78 -7.25 -12.00 6.21
CA GLU A 78 -6.56 -13.27 6.49
C GLU A 78 -6.23 -13.43 7.97
N ILE A 79 -5.79 -12.36 8.64
CA ILE A 79 -5.60 -12.34 10.10
C ILE A 79 -6.91 -12.72 10.81
N LYS A 80 -8.04 -12.11 10.44
CA LYS A 80 -9.36 -12.39 11.04
C LYS A 80 -9.81 -13.83 10.82
N LYS A 81 -9.60 -14.39 9.61
CA LYS A 81 -9.92 -15.79 9.30
C LYS A 81 -9.14 -16.74 10.20
N LYS A 82 -7.86 -16.44 10.42
CA LYS A 82 -6.96 -17.29 11.20
C LYS A 82 -7.18 -17.19 12.70
N GLU A 83 -7.51 -16.01 13.21
CA GLU A 83 -7.93 -15.82 14.61
C GLU A 83 -9.25 -16.55 14.89
N SER A 84 -10.22 -16.46 13.97
CA SER A 84 -11.50 -17.18 14.06
C SER A 84 -11.35 -18.71 13.96
N ALA A 85 -10.35 -19.20 13.22
CA ALA A 85 -10.07 -20.63 13.09
C ALA A 85 -9.29 -21.21 14.29
N SER A 86 -8.75 -20.36 15.15
CA SER A 86 -8.00 -20.75 16.36
C SER A 86 -8.83 -20.61 17.65
N SER A 87 -10.11 -20.23 17.52
CA SER A 87 -11.10 -20.08 18.60
C SER A 87 -12.09 -21.25 18.56
#